data_AF-A0AAC9IIH3-F1
#
_entry.id   AF-A0AAC9IIH3-F1
#
_cell.length_a   1.000
_cell.length_b   1.000
_cell.length_c   1.000
_cell.angle_alpha   90.00
_cell.angle_beta   90.00
_cell.angle_gamma   90.00
#
_symmetry.space_group_name_H-M   'P 1'
#
loop_
_entity.id
_entity.type
_entity.pdbx_description
1 polymer ?
#
loop_
_entity_poly.entity_id
_entity_poly.type
_entity_poly.pdbx_seq_one_letter_code
_entity_poly.pdbx_strand_id
1 'polypeptide(L)'
;MAQYTNDRYTNFMNLPTTDEGSKKAIYFYVKPTVQNCKAIFADGSVYWQKMIFNDKFLRIKSEENKLYLDEQCTILADVTRTEKIKECKRLGLI
;
A
#
# COMPACT_ATOMS: atom_id res chain seq x y z
N MET A 1 -16.30 -43.86 -15.78
CA MET A 1 -14.91 -43.54 -15.43
C MET A 1 -14.65 -42.07 -15.75
N ALA A 2 -14.48 -41.24 -14.72
CA ALA A 2 -13.75 -39.97 -14.77
C ALA A 2 -13.57 -39.49 -13.33
N GLN A 3 -12.40 -39.77 -12.75
CA GLN A 3 -11.93 -39.08 -11.55
C GLN A 3 -11.50 -37.68 -11.98
N TYR A 4 -12.01 -36.65 -11.31
CA TYR A 4 -11.46 -35.31 -11.38
C TYR A 4 -11.07 -34.88 -9.98
N THR A 5 -9.77 -34.95 -9.69
CA THR A 5 -9.15 -34.32 -8.53
C THR A 5 -9.11 -32.82 -8.74
N ASN A 6 -9.72 -32.05 -7.85
CA ASN A 6 -9.34 -30.66 -7.62
C ASN A 6 -9.49 -30.35 -6.13
N ASP A 7 -8.38 -30.56 -5.44
CA ASP A 7 -8.00 -29.86 -4.23
C ASP A 7 -8.19 -28.34 -4.42
N ARG A 8 -8.88 -27.64 -3.50
CA ARG A 8 -8.45 -26.33 -2.94
C ARG A 8 -9.52 -25.57 -2.13
N TYR A 9 -9.14 -25.33 -0.88
CA TYR A 9 -9.53 -24.24 0.03
C TYR A 9 -10.96 -24.19 0.60
N THR A 10 -11.05 -24.83 1.77
CA THR A 10 -11.82 -24.44 2.96
C THR A 10 -12.15 -22.94 3.05
N ASN A 11 -13.39 -22.58 2.78
CA ASN A 11 -14.05 -21.43 3.40
C ASN A 11 -15.48 -21.85 3.81
N PHE A 12 -15.55 -22.66 4.86
CA PHE A 12 -16.76 -22.84 5.64
C PHE A 12 -16.97 -21.57 6.47
N MET A 13 -17.57 -20.54 5.88
CA MET A 13 -18.18 -19.47 6.67
C MET A 13 -19.69 -19.55 6.46
N ASN A 14 -20.34 -20.13 7.48
CA ASN A 14 -21.78 -20.11 7.69
C ASN A 14 -22.29 -18.68 7.54
N LEU A 15 -22.98 -18.39 6.44
CA LEU A 15 -23.75 -17.17 6.25
C LEU A 15 -25.12 -17.36 6.91
N PRO A 16 -25.49 -16.61 7.96
CA PRO A 16 -26.90 -16.44 8.29
C PRO A 16 -27.52 -15.54 7.21
N THR A 17 -28.46 -16.11 6.45
CA THR A 17 -29.32 -15.39 5.51
C THR A 17 -30.28 -14.48 6.27
N THR A 18 -30.20 -13.19 5.95
CA THR A 18 -31.27 -12.17 6.01
C THR A 18 -32.52 -12.52 6.79
N ASP A 19 -32.57 -12.12 8.06
CA ASP A 19 -33.77 -11.58 8.68
C ASP A 19 -33.34 -10.57 9.75
N GLU A 20 -34.14 -9.54 9.99
CA GLU A 20 -33.89 -8.38 10.87
C GLU A 20 -32.90 -7.29 10.40
N GLY A 21 -33.49 -6.21 9.88
CA GLY A 21 -33.16 -4.87 10.36
C GLY A 21 -31.78 -4.30 9.99
N SER A 22 -31.68 -3.81 8.75
CA SER A 22 -30.97 -2.54 8.45
C SER A 22 -29.66 -2.27 9.18
N LYS A 23 -28.64 -3.10 8.93
CA LYS A 23 -27.21 -2.71 8.93
C LYS A 23 -26.42 -3.81 8.22
N LYS A 24 -26.47 -3.80 6.88
CA LYS A 24 -25.52 -4.56 6.07
C LYS A 24 -24.14 -4.02 6.42
N ALA A 25 -23.39 -4.73 7.25
CA ALA A 25 -21.97 -4.51 7.42
C ALA A 25 -21.33 -4.86 6.07
N ILE A 26 -21.16 -3.86 5.22
CA ILE A 26 -20.43 -4.00 3.96
C ILE A 26 -18.97 -4.13 4.38
N TYR A 27 -18.51 -5.37 4.56
CA TYR A 27 -17.09 -5.65 4.70
C TYR A 27 -16.48 -5.45 3.30
N PHE A 28 -15.97 -4.25 3.05
CA PHE A 28 -15.09 -4.01 1.92
C PHE A 28 -13.77 -4.74 2.20
N TYR A 29 -13.62 -5.94 1.67
CA TYR A 29 -12.29 -6.53 1.55
C TYR A 29 -11.54 -5.75 0.46
N VAL A 30 -10.92 -4.62 0.83
CA VAL A 30 -10.01 -3.91 -0.05
C VAL A 30 -8.72 -4.71 -0.04
N LYS A 31 -8.39 -5.33 -1.18
CA LYS A 31 -7.09 -6.00 -1.36
C LYS A 31 -5.98 -5.07 -0.84
N PRO A 32 -5.00 -5.59 -0.07
CA PRO A 32 -3.82 -4.83 0.34
C PRO A 32 -2.85 -4.62 -0.84
N THR A 33 -3.36 -4.25 -2.02
CA THR A 33 -2.58 -3.85 -3.21
C THR A 33 -2.09 -2.40 -3.08
N VAL A 34 -1.87 -1.91 -1.87
CA VAL A 34 -1.17 -0.65 -1.68
C VAL A 34 0.32 -0.95 -1.82
N GLN A 35 0.82 -0.75 -3.04
CA GLN A 35 2.22 -0.91 -3.39
C GLN A 35 3.01 0.34 -2.97
N ASN A 36 4.29 0.14 -2.67
CA ASN A 36 5.21 1.25 -2.42
C ASN A 36 5.31 2.14 -3.68
N CYS A 37 5.53 3.43 -3.46
CA CYS A 37 5.53 4.40 -4.54
C CYS A 37 6.96 4.80 -4.95
N LYS A 38 7.24 4.80 -6.25
CA LYS A 38 8.48 5.32 -6.80
C LYS A 38 8.44 6.85 -6.80
N ALA A 39 9.34 7.47 -6.05
CA ALA A 39 9.53 8.91 -5.96
C ALA A 39 10.72 9.33 -6.83
N ILE A 40 10.45 10.11 -7.89
CA ILE A 40 11.47 10.70 -8.74
C ILE A 40 11.57 12.17 -8.39
N PHE A 41 12.77 12.63 -8.04
CA PHE A 41 13.06 14.02 -7.69
C PHE A 41 13.53 14.80 -8.91
N ALA A 42 13.47 16.13 -8.83
CA ALA A 42 13.77 17.02 -9.97
C ALA A 42 15.24 16.98 -10.40
N ASP A 43 16.13 16.54 -9.52
CA ASP A 43 17.54 16.27 -9.83
C ASP A 43 17.76 14.94 -10.57
N GLY A 44 16.68 14.20 -10.85
CA GLY A 44 16.72 12.90 -11.53
C GLY A 44 16.93 11.71 -10.59
N SER A 45 17.15 11.96 -9.30
CA SER A 45 17.30 10.88 -8.32
C SER A 45 15.99 10.10 -8.12
N VAL A 46 16.12 8.80 -7.95
CA VAL A 46 14.98 7.88 -7.79
C VAL A 46 15.06 7.19 -6.44
N TYR A 47 13.96 7.26 -5.70
CA TYR A 47 13.78 6.58 -4.42
C TYR A 47 12.40 5.93 -4.36
N TRP A 48 12.14 5.21 -3.28
CA TRP A 48 10.87 4.59 -2.98
C TRP A 48 10.32 5.11 -1.66
N GLN A 49 9.00 5.18 -1.57
CA GLN A 49 8.28 5.56 -0.35
C GLN A 49 7.29 4.47 0.02
N LYS A 50 7.38 4.05 1.28
CA LYS A 50 6.45 3.09 1.84
C LYS A 50 5.07 3.71 1.98
N MET A 51 4.07 3.04 1.44
CA MET A 51 2.68 3.44 1.55
C MET A 51 2.01 2.66 2.67
N ILE A 52 1.43 3.37 3.63
CA ILE A 52 0.67 2.82 4.75
C ILE A 52 -0.81 3.00 4.45
N PHE A 53 -1.51 1.89 4.31
CA PHE A 53 -2.96 1.87 4.15
C PHE A 53 -3.65 1.85 5.50
N ASN A 54 -4.60 2.77 5.71
CA ASN A 54 -5.49 2.73 6.85
C ASN A 54 -6.88 2.27 6.39
N ASP A 55 -7.14 0.98 6.58
CA ASP A 55 -8.37 0.30 6.19
C ASP A 55 -9.62 0.93 6.82
N LYS A 56 -9.53 1.40 8.08
CA LYS A 56 -10.67 2.00 8.81
C LYS A 56 -11.17 3.31 8.19
N PHE A 57 -10.29 4.07 7.54
CA PHE A 57 -10.63 5.39 6.98
C PHE A 57 -10.51 5.45 5.46
N LEU A 58 -10.19 4.32 4.80
CA LEU A 58 -9.91 4.26 3.36
C LEU A 58 -8.88 5.33 2.93
N ARG A 59 -7.91 5.62 3.81
CA ARG A 59 -6.88 6.64 3.58
C ARG A 59 -5.53 5.98 3.33
N ILE A 60 -4.84 6.45 2.29
CA ILE A 60 -3.45 6.10 2.02
C ILE A 60 -2.58 7.24 2.56
N LYS A 61 -1.58 6.91 3.37
CA LYS A 61 -0.54 7.85 3.82
C LYS A 61 0.82 7.26 3.49
N SER A 62 1.74 8.07 2.98
CA SER A 62 3.14 7.65 2.89
C SER A 62 3.86 7.89 4.21
N GLU A 63 4.95 7.15 4.46
CA GLU A 63 5.86 7.48 5.56
C GLU A 63 6.52 8.84 5.30
N GLU A 64 6.19 9.82 6.13
CA GLU A 64 6.82 11.13 6.07
C GLU A 64 8.29 11.02 6.49
N ASN A 65 9.16 11.76 5.78
CA ASN A 65 10.61 11.82 6.02
C ASN A 65 11.41 10.52 5.85
N LYS A 66 10.84 9.45 5.28
CA LYS A 66 11.61 8.26 4.92
C LYS A 66 11.65 8.07 3.41
N LEU A 67 12.82 7.69 2.91
CA LEU A 67 13.04 7.24 1.55
C LEU A 67 13.75 5.90 1.60
N TYR A 68 13.52 5.10 0.57
CA TYR A 68 14.09 3.77 0.42
C TYR A 68 14.77 3.64 -0.95
N LEU A 69 15.77 2.77 -1.04
CA LEU A 69 16.51 2.52 -2.28
C LEU A 69 15.86 1.43 -3.14
N ASP A 70 15.07 0.55 -2.51
CA ASP A 70 14.42 -0.58 -3.15
C ASP A 70 12.89 -0.46 -3.17
N GLU A 71 12.28 -1.11 -4.15
CA GLU A 71 10.82 -1.18 -4.31
C GLU A 71 10.11 -1.84 -3.13
N GLN A 72 10.77 -2.77 -2.42
CA GLN A 72 10.19 -3.44 -1.26
C GLN A 72 10.26 -2.57 0.02
N CYS A 73 10.93 -1.40 -0.05
CA CYS A 73 11.18 -0.48 1.05
C CYS A 73 11.84 -1.17 2.26
N THR A 74 12.91 -1.91 1.97
CA THR A 74 13.70 -2.66 2.96
C THR A 74 14.98 -1.91 3.35
N ILE A 75 15.58 -1.19 2.40
CA ILE A 75 16.84 -0.46 2.52
C ILE A 75 16.52 1.02 2.63
N LEU A 76 16.71 1.57 3.83
CA LEU A 76 16.54 3.00 4.08
C LEU A 76 17.62 3.78 3.34
N ALA A 77 17.23 4.87 2.68
CA ALA A 77 18.18 5.81 2.11
C ALA A 77 18.77 6.70 3.21
N ASP A 78 20.02 7.13 3.04
CA ASP A 78 20.70 8.05 3.97
C ASP A 78 20.10 9.46 3.96
N VAL A 79 19.25 9.76 2.98
CA VAL A 79 18.60 11.06 2.81
C VAL A 79 17.10 10.95 3.05
N THR A 80 16.56 11.93 3.78
CA THR A 80 15.11 12.06 3.95
C THR A 80 14.49 12.79 2.77
N ARG A 81 13.18 12.59 2.57
CA ARG A 81 12.40 13.31 1.56
C ARG A 81 12.54 14.83 1.70
N THR A 82 12.52 15.33 2.94
CA THR A 82 12.62 16.76 3.21
C THR A 82 13.99 17.32 2.84
N GLU A 83 15.07 16.59 3.14
CA GLU A 83 16.42 16.98 2.73
C GLU A 83 16.56 17.01 1.23
N LYS A 84 16.01 16.01 0.52
CA LYS A 84 16.07 15.97 -0.93
C LYS A 84 15.28 17.10 -1.60
N ILE A 85 14.12 17.46 -1.05
CA ILE A 85 13.35 18.64 -1.48
C ILE A 85 14.15 19.93 -1.22
N LYS A 86 14.78 20.07 -0.04
CA LYS A 86 15.62 21.24 0.26
C LYS A 86 16.80 21.35 -0.70
N GLU A 87 17.43 20.23 -1.05
CA GLU A 87 18.51 20.20 -2.02
C GLU A 87 18.04 20.62 -3.41
N CYS A 88 16.92 20.07 -3.89
CA CYS A 88 16.37 20.46 -5.19
C CYS A 88 16.00 21.96 -5.24
N LYS A 89 15.45 22.52 -4.15
CA LYS A 89 15.21 23.97 -4.02
C LYS A 89 16.50 24.78 -4.06
N ARG A 90 17.53 24.32 -3.36
CA ARG A 90 18.85 24.98 -3.35
C ARG A 90 19.48 24.99 -4.75
N LEU A 91 19.25 23.95 -5.54
CA LEU A 91 19.70 23.85 -6.93
C LEU A 91 18.80 24.62 -7.92
N GLY A 92 17.70 25.22 -7.47
CA GLY A 92 16.77 25.94 -8.34
C GLY A 92 15.96 25.04 -9.28
N LEU A 93 15.83 23.75 -8.94
CA LEU A 93 15.11 22.75 -9.74
C LEU A 93 13.61 22.71 -9.42
N ILE A 94 13.20 23.26 -8.27
CA ILE A 94 11.82 23.39 -7.77
C ILE A 94 11.66 24.66 -6.92
#